data_AF-A0AB32W013-F1
#
_entry.id   AF-A0AB32W013-F1
#
_cell.length_a   1.000
_cell.length_b   1.000
_cell.length_c   1.000
_cell.angle_alpha   90.00
_cell.angle_beta   90.00
_cell.angle_gamma   90.00
#
_symmetry.space_group_name_H-M   'P 1'
#
loop_
_entity.id
_entity.type
_entity.pdbx_description
1 polymer ?
#
loop_
_entity_poly.entity_id
_entity_poly.type
_entity_poly.pdbx_seq_one_letter_code
_entity_poly.pdbx_strand_id
1 'polypeptide(L)'
;MEEMNRKWGLQCLYGKAWQAKEYVESLVFSPSEESFQLFPSYFHMLEHENPDIVTCVTTDGEQRFKYCFWVFGSCIQGFSVVMRPVVAIDATHLKGRFKGILFVTHLGIKNAVKQVYKGTHHGLCNYHLGKNVKNRFKCEDVAAIFTMATNCYKVTDFDRHMNQLKQLCKPAYDSLMRLGPERWARARSPVKRYKLMTSNTAKCINSCLRHARKMPITVLIECVRGMLQCWFHDRHNEALNLTMPLSL
;
A
#
# COMPACT_ATOMS: atom_id res chain seq x y z
N MET A 1 -7.35 11.31 26.96
CA MET A 1 -7.83 11.19 28.36
C MET A 1 -7.33 12.35 29.20
N GLU A 2 -6.01 12.56 29.28
CA GLU A 2 -5.43 13.77 29.90
C GLU A 2 -5.98 15.06 29.30
N GLU A 3 -6.13 15.13 27.99
CA GLU A 3 -6.69 16.28 27.30
C GLU A 3 -8.17 16.56 27.64
N MET A 4 -8.95 15.50 27.90
CA MET A 4 -10.38 15.61 28.22
C MET A 4 -10.58 16.08 29.66
N ASN A 5 -9.75 15.58 30.58
CA ASN A 5 -9.71 16.05 31.96
C ASN A 5 -9.19 17.49 32.05
N ARG A 6 -8.11 17.81 31.32
CA ARG A 6 -7.51 19.15 31.31
C ARG A 6 -8.42 20.22 30.69
N LYS A 7 -9.21 19.86 29.67
CA LYS A 7 -10.04 20.82 28.93
C LYS A 7 -11.48 20.93 29.46
N TRP A 8 -12.00 19.87 30.07
CA TRP A 8 -13.41 19.80 30.48
C TRP A 8 -13.64 19.36 31.94
N GLY A 9 -12.57 19.11 32.72
CA GLY A 9 -12.69 18.65 34.12
C GLY A 9 -13.29 17.26 34.28
N LEU A 10 -13.45 16.51 33.18
CA LEU A 10 -14.13 15.22 33.18
C LEU A 10 -13.15 14.08 33.48
N GLN A 11 -13.28 13.49 34.66
CA GLN A 11 -12.68 12.19 34.97
C GLN A 11 -13.51 11.08 34.32
N CYS A 12 -13.04 10.60 33.17
CA CYS A 12 -13.66 9.48 32.46
C CYS A 12 -12.74 8.27 32.50
N LEU A 13 -13.31 7.08 32.70
CA LEU A 13 -12.58 5.83 32.52
C LEU A 13 -12.46 5.55 31.02
N TYR A 14 -11.32 4.99 30.61
CA TYR A 14 -11.06 4.66 29.19
C TYR A 14 -12.20 3.85 28.56
N GLY A 15 -12.75 2.87 29.28
CA GLY A 15 -13.88 2.05 28.82
C GLY A 15 -15.15 2.86 28.53
N LYS A 16 -15.51 3.81 29.40
CA LYS A 16 -16.67 4.69 29.20
C LYS A 16 -16.45 5.64 28.01
N ALA A 17 -15.25 6.19 27.86
CA ALA A 17 -14.90 7.03 26.72
C ALA A 17 -14.97 6.24 25.40
N TRP A 18 -14.52 4.99 25.41
CA TRP A 18 -14.58 4.10 24.24
C TRP A 18 -16.03 3.75 23.88
N GLN A 19 -16.86 3.39 24.86
CA GLN A 19 -18.29 3.10 24.64
C GLN A 19 -19.05 4.32 24.12
N ALA A 20 -18.81 5.51 24.67
CA ALA A 20 -19.41 6.75 24.19
C ALA A 20 -19.01 7.05 22.74
N LYS A 21 -17.73 6.84 22.39
CA LYS A 21 -17.24 6.97 21.01
C LYS A 21 -17.98 6.00 20.07
N GLU A 22 -18.04 4.71 20.42
CA GLU A 22 -18.71 3.69 19.59
C GLU A 22 -20.21 3.99 19.43
N TYR A 23 -20.87 4.48 20.49
CA TYR A 23 -22.27 4.89 20.45
C TYR A 23 -22.49 6.07 19.49
N VAL A 24 -21.71 7.13 19.61
CA VAL A 24 -21.78 8.28 18.69
C VAL A 24 -21.48 7.85 17.25
N GLU A 25 -20.48 6.99 17.03
CA GLU A 25 -20.18 6.46 15.70
C GLU A 25 -21.34 5.64 15.13
N SER A 26 -22.04 4.83 15.95
CA SER A 26 -23.22 4.09 15.50
C SER A 26 -24.42 4.97 15.17
N LEU A 27 -24.56 6.13 15.82
CA LEU A 27 -25.61 7.09 15.51
C LEU A 27 -25.36 7.81 14.18
N VAL A 28 -24.10 8.07 13.84
CA VAL A 28 -23.72 8.83 12.63
C VAL A 28 -23.61 7.93 11.41
N PHE A 29 -23.08 6.71 11.55
CA PHE A 29 -22.70 5.85 10.42
C PHE A 29 -23.44 4.51 10.37
N SER A 30 -24.49 4.35 11.18
CA SER A 30 -25.14 3.08 11.49
C SER A 30 -24.21 2.08 12.20
N PRO A 31 -24.76 1.04 12.84
CA PRO A 31 -23.96 -0.03 13.43
C PRO A 31 -23.00 -0.63 12.40
N SER A 32 -21.76 -0.86 12.83
CA SER A 32 -20.73 -1.40 11.94
C SER A 32 -21.04 -2.80 11.39
N GLU A 33 -21.96 -3.54 12.02
CA GLU A 33 -22.48 -4.84 11.55
C GLU A 33 -23.33 -4.66 10.28
N GLU A 34 -24.22 -3.68 10.29
CA GLU A 34 -25.09 -3.34 9.14
C GLU A 34 -24.27 -2.78 7.97
N SER A 35 -23.14 -2.13 8.24
CA SER A 35 -22.29 -1.55 7.19
C SER A 35 -21.79 -2.60 6.17
N PHE A 36 -21.57 -3.85 6.57
CA PHE A 36 -21.19 -4.92 5.65
C PHE A 36 -22.36 -5.43 4.81
N GLN A 37 -23.59 -5.32 5.29
CA GLN A 37 -24.79 -5.73 4.56
C GLN A 37 -25.12 -4.77 3.41
N LEU A 38 -24.66 -3.52 3.50
CA LEU A 38 -24.84 -2.50 2.46
C LEU A 38 -23.89 -2.66 1.26
N PHE A 39 -22.89 -3.55 1.34
CA PHE A 39 -21.87 -3.67 0.30
C PHE A 39 -22.40 -4.11 -1.06
N PRO A 40 -23.26 -5.14 -1.16
CA PRO A 40 -23.79 -5.56 -2.44
C PRO A 40 -24.58 -4.45 -3.15
N SER A 41 -25.46 -3.76 -2.43
CA SER A 41 -26.26 -2.65 -3.00
C SER A 41 -25.38 -1.44 -3.33
N TYR A 42 -24.41 -1.12 -2.48
CA TYR A 42 -23.45 -0.06 -2.74
C TYR A 42 -22.65 -0.30 -4.04
N PHE A 43 -22.05 -1.48 -4.19
CA PHE A 43 -21.25 -1.80 -5.38
C PHE A 43 -22.11 -1.93 -6.63
N HIS A 44 -23.33 -2.46 -6.50
CA HIS A 44 -24.30 -2.48 -7.59
C HIS A 44 -24.61 -1.05 -8.10
N MET A 45 -24.88 -0.11 -7.19
CA MET A 45 -25.09 1.28 -7.57
C MET A 45 -23.82 1.91 -8.15
N LEU A 46 -22.65 1.57 -7.59
CA LEU A 46 -21.38 2.10 -8.09
C LEU A 46 -21.10 1.67 -9.54
N GLU A 47 -21.41 0.42 -9.88
CA GLU A 47 -21.34 -0.13 -11.25
C GLU A 47 -22.36 0.53 -12.18
N HIS A 48 -23.59 0.75 -11.70
CA HIS A 48 -24.62 1.45 -12.46
C HIS A 48 -24.19 2.88 -12.84
N GLU A 49 -23.66 3.63 -11.87
CA GLU A 49 -23.23 5.03 -12.08
C GLU A 49 -21.89 5.14 -12.82
N ASN A 50 -21.08 4.08 -12.83
CA ASN A 50 -19.75 4.07 -13.47
C ASN A 50 -19.55 2.76 -14.22
N PRO A 51 -20.03 2.63 -15.47
CA PRO A 51 -20.00 1.37 -16.22
C PRO A 51 -18.60 0.78 -16.42
N ASP A 52 -17.55 1.61 -16.41
CA ASP A 52 -16.16 1.17 -16.56
C ASP A 52 -15.51 0.69 -15.24
N ILE A 53 -16.20 0.83 -14.11
CA ILE A 53 -15.72 0.31 -12.84
C ILE A 53 -15.88 -1.21 -12.83
N VAL A 54 -14.89 -1.90 -12.29
CA VAL A 54 -14.97 -3.35 -12.05
C VAL A 54 -15.03 -3.55 -10.55
N THR A 55 -16.05 -4.26 -10.07
CA THR A 55 -16.17 -4.65 -8.67
C THR A 55 -16.32 -6.15 -8.52
N CYS A 56 -15.99 -6.68 -7.35
CA CYS A 56 -16.19 -8.07 -7.00
C CYS A 56 -16.35 -8.16 -5.49
N VAL A 57 -17.48 -8.74 -5.04
CA VAL A 57 -17.74 -9.04 -3.64
C VAL A 57 -17.86 -10.55 -3.49
N THR A 58 -17.14 -11.12 -2.53
CA THR A 58 -17.17 -12.56 -2.25
C THR A 58 -17.60 -12.79 -0.82
N THR A 59 -18.52 -13.73 -0.63
CA THR A 59 -18.94 -14.23 0.69
C THR A 59 -18.35 -15.61 0.97
N ASP A 60 -18.33 -16.02 2.24
CA ASP A 60 -18.03 -17.39 2.63
C ASP A 60 -19.27 -18.32 2.48
N GLY A 61 -19.13 -19.58 2.89
CA GLY A 61 -20.21 -20.57 2.84
C GLY A 61 -21.39 -20.28 3.76
N GLU A 62 -21.24 -19.33 4.70
CA GLU A 62 -22.30 -18.85 5.60
C GLU A 62 -22.85 -17.50 5.13
N GLN A 63 -22.57 -17.09 3.89
CA GLN A 63 -22.96 -15.80 3.30
C GLN A 63 -22.39 -14.57 4.05
N ARG A 64 -21.32 -14.74 4.82
CA ARG A 64 -20.64 -13.61 5.47
C ARG A 64 -19.65 -12.99 4.50
N PHE A 65 -19.49 -11.67 4.57
CA PHE A 65 -18.50 -10.94 3.81
C PHE A 65 -17.10 -11.55 4.00
N LYS A 66 -16.42 -11.86 2.88
CA LYS A 66 -15.06 -12.41 2.89
C LYS A 66 -14.05 -11.43 2.28
N TYR A 67 -14.29 -10.99 1.05
CA TYR A 67 -13.42 -10.05 0.33
C TYR A 67 -14.24 -9.12 -0.56
N CYS A 68 -13.77 -7.90 -0.76
CA CYS A 68 -14.19 -7.04 -1.86
C CYS A 68 -12.97 -6.56 -2.66
N PHE A 69 -13.15 -6.38 -3.95
CA PHE A 69 -12.21 -5.75 -4.86
C PHE A 69 -12.96 -4.74 -5.71
N TRP A 70 -12.37 -3.57 -5.95
CA TRP A 70 -12.87 -2.65 -6.97
C TRP A 70 -11.73 -1.87 -7.62
N VAL A 71 -11.94 -1.45 -8.86
CA VAL A 71 -10.98 -0.66 -9.62
C VAL A 71 -11.70 0.23 -10.64
N PHE A 72 -11.26 1.48 -10.77
CA PHE A 72 -11.79 2.42 -11.76
C PHE A 72 -11.35 2.07 -13.18
N GLY A 73 -12.22 2.29 -14.16
CA GLY A 73 -11.92 2.09 -15.58
C GLY A 73 -10.68 2.86 -16.04
N SER A 74 -10.52 4.10 -15.58
CA SER A 74 -9.32 4.91 -15.84
C SER A 74 -8.02 4.24 -15.38
N CYS A 75 -8.05 3.51 -14.25
CA CYS A 75 -6.91 2.73 -13.78
C CYS A 75 -6.63 1.53 -14.68
N ILE A 76 -7.67 0.84 -15.16
CA ILE A 76 -7.55 -0.31 -16.06
C ILE A 76 -6.94 0.14 -17.40
N GLN A 77 -7.49 1.20 -17.99
CA GLN A 77 -7.02 1.76 -19.26
C GLN A 77 -5.60 2.31 -19.13
N GLY A 78 -5.33 3.09 -18.08
CA GLY A 78 -3.98 3.58 -17.79
C GLY A 78 -2.98 2.43 -17.63
N PHE A 79 -3.35 1.35 -16.95
CA PHE A 79 -2.47 0.20 -16.72
C PHE A 79 -2.18 -0.61 -17.98
N SER A 80 -3.18 -0.80 -18.83
CA SER A 80 -3.07 -1.60 -20.05
C SER A 80 -2.37 -0.88 -21.19
N VAL A 81 -2.56 0.44 -21.32
CA VAL A 81 -2.13 1.21 -22.51
C VAL A 81 -0.88 2.05 -22.26
N VAL A 82 -0.75 2.68 -21.09
CA VAL A 82 0.24 3.76 -20.86
C VAL A 82 1.28 3.39 -19.80
N MET A 83 0.84 2.76 -18.71
CA MET A 83 1.69 2.46 -17.58
C MET A 83 2.50 1.18 -17.80
N ARG A 84 3.58 1.06 -17.05
CA ARG A 84 4.34 -0.20 -16.99
C ARG A 84 3.55 -1.23 -16.20
N PRO A 85 3.58 -2.52 -16.58
CA PRO A 85 2.80 -3.58 -15.93
C PRO A 85 3.43 -3.99 -14.59
N VAL A 86 3.48 -3.04 -13.65
CA VAL A 86 4.01 -3.21 -12.31
C VAL A 86 2.90 -2.88 -11.33
N VAL A 87 2.39 -3.90 -10.64
CA VAL A 87 1.44 -3.75 -9.54
C VAL A 87 2.17 -3.95 -8.23
N ALA A 88 1.93 -3.05 -7.30
CA ALA A 88 2.36 -3.21 -5.93
C ALA A 88 1.09 -3.37 -5.05
N ILE A 89 1.09 -4.25 -4.05
CA ILE A 89 -0.02 -4.48 -3.07
C ILE A 89 0.33 -4.31 -1.56
N ASP A 90 0.09 -3.20 -0.85
CA ASP A 90 0.41 -3.03 0.59
C ASP A 90 -0.71 -3.57 1.47
N ALA A 91 -0.37 -4.06 2.66
CA ALA A 91 -1.36 -4.57 3.60
C ALA A 91 -1.36 -3.72 4.86
N THR A 92 -2.52 -3.22 5.25
CA THR A 92 -2.64 -2.49 6.50
C THR A 92 -3.86 -2.96 7.29
N HIS A 93 -3.67 -3.16 8.60
CA HIS A 93 -4.76 -3.61 9.45
C HIS A 93 -5.81 -2.51 9.61
N LEU A 94 -7.07 -2.91 9.48
CA LEU A 94 -8.21 -2.13 9.93
C LEU A 94 -8.18 -2.05 11.46
N LYS A 95 -8.52 -0.88 11.98
CA LYS A 95 -8.47 -0.58 13.41
C LYS A 95 -9.85 -0.50 14.06
N GLY A 96 -10.92 -0.55 13.26
CA GLY A 96 -12.31 -0.58 13.72
C GLY A 96 -12.69 -1.85 14.48
N ARG A 97 -13.98 -1.97 14.81
CA ARG A 97 -14.58 -3.12 15.51
C ARG A 97 -14.34 -4.43 14.77
N PHE A 98 -14.70 -4.47 13.49
CA PHE A 98 -14.40 -5.57 12.59
C PHE A 98 -12.97 -5.45 12.10
N LYS A 99 -12.08 -6.24 12.72
CA LYS A 99 -10.70 -6.37 12.27
C LYS A 99 -10.69 -6.90 10.84
N GLY A 100 -9.65 -6.54 10.11
CA GLY A 100 -9.50 -6.92 8.72
C GLY A 100 -8.20 -6.39 8.15
N ILE A 101 -7.92 -6.70 6.90
CA ILE A 101 -6.74 -6.22 6.20
C ILE A 101 -7.23 -5.45 4.98
N LEU A 102 -6.94 -4.15 4.95
CA LEU A 102 -7.10 -3.35 3.74
C LEU A 102 -5.84 -3.56 2.90
N PHE A 103 -6.05 -4.09 1.70
CA PHE A 103 -5.02 -4.12 0.68
C PHE A 103 -5.11 -2.85 -0.16
N VAL A 104 -4.31 -1.85 0.19
CA VAL A 104 -4.10 -0.69 -0.68
C VAL A 104 -3.06 -1.11 -1.68
N THR A 105 -3.28 -0.97 -2.98
CA THR A 105 -2.27 -1.35 -3.98
C THR A 105 -0.99 -0.48 -3.90
N HIS A 106 -0.03 -0.80 -2.97
CA HIS A 106 1.45 -0.77 -3.12
C HIS A 106 2.34 -1.57 -2.05
N LEU A 107 2.65 -2.85 -2.35
CA LEU A 107 3.42 -4.06 -1.84
C LEU A 107 3.46 -4.61 -0.37
N GLY A 108 3.16 -5.92 -0.20
CA GLY A 108 2.94 -6.62 1.07
C GLY A 108 2.18 -8.00 1.12
N ILE A 109 2.22 -8.93 0.12
CA ILE A 109 1.86 -10.37 0.38
C ILE A 109 2.63 -11.37 -0.50
N LYS A 110 3.85 -11.74 -0.07
CA LYS A 110 4.72 -12.70 -0.78
C LYS A 110 4.04 -14.04 -1.10
N ASN A 111 3.14 -14.51 -0.23
CA ASN A 111 2.53 -15.83 -0.35
C ASN A 111 1.29 -15.82 -1.26
N ALA A 112 0.43 -14.81 -1.14
CA ALA A 112 -0.76 -14.70 -2.00
C ALA A 112 -0.37 -14.43 -3.46
N VAL A 113 0.62 -13.56 -3.71
CA VAL A 113 1.10 -13.29 -5.07
C VAL A 113 1.67 -14.55 -5.73
N LYS A 114 2.38 -15.40 -4.99
CA LYS A 114 2.90 -16.67 -5.54
C LYS A 114 1.81 -17.67 -5.90
N GLN A 115 0.69 -17.67 -5.17
CA GLN A 115 -0.43 -18.59 -5.44
C GLN A 115 -1.23 -18.16 -6.67
N VAL A 116 -1.46 -16.85 -6.81
CA VAL A 116 -2.29 -16.27 -7.89
C VAL A 116 -1.46 -16.03 -9.16
N TYR A 117 -0.20 -15.58 -9.03
CA TYR A 117 0.67 -15.20 -10.13
C TYR A 117 1.99 -16.00 -10.13
N LYS A 118 1.89 -17.27 -10.52
CA LYS A 118 2.98 -18.27 -10.40
C LYS A 118 4.25 -17.94 -11.20
N GLY A 119 4.16 -17.10 -12.25
CA GLY A 119 5.29 -16.74 -13.13
C GLY A 119 5.86 -15.33 -12.94
N THR A 120 5.32 -14.53 -12.03
CA THR A 120 5.70 -13.11 -11.93
C THR A 120 7.00 -12.90 -11.15
N HIS A 121 7.92 -12.09 -11.70
CA HIS A 121 9.14 -11.70 -10.98
C HIS A 121 8.78 -10.94 -9.71
N HIS A 122 9.27 -11.44 -8.57
CA HIS A 122 9.04 -10.81 -7.28
C HIS A 122 10.25 -10.00 -6.82
N GLY A 123 10.12 -8.68 -6.93
CA GLY A 123 11.10 -7.73 -6.46
C GLY A 123 10.91 -7.31 -5.00
N LEU A 124 11.98 -7.33 -4.21
CA LEU A 124 12.05 -6.74 -2.88
C LEU A 124 12.16 -5.20 -2.95
N CYS A 125 11.53 -4.51 -1.99
CA CYS A 125 11.62 -3.06 -1.85
C CYS A 125 12.94 -2.65 -1.20
N ASN A 126 13.74 -1.84 -1.89
CA ASN A 126 15.06 -1.43 -1.41
C ASN A 126 15.01 -0.51 -0.20
N TYR A 127 13.96 0.29 -0.07
CA TYR A 127 13.75 1.09 1.15
C TYR A 127 13.61 0.20 2.39
N HIS A 128 12.71 -0.79 2.35
CA HIS A 128 12.49 -1.68 3.50
C HIS A 128 13.69 -2.59 3.75
N LEU A 129 14.30 -3.13 2.69
CA LEU A 129 15.50 -3.93 2.80
C LEU A 129 16.67 -3.11 3.39
N GLY A 130 16.85 -1.86 2.94
CA GLY A 130 17.86 -0.95 3.48
C GLY A 130 17.64 -0.61 4.95
N LYS A 131 16.38 -0.41 5.36
CA LYS A 131 16.04 -0.22 6.79
C LYS A 131 16.39 -1.47 7.61
N ASN A 132 16.12 -2.67 7.08
CA ASN A 132 16.50 -3.92 7.74
C ASN A 132 18.02 -4.09 7.83
N VAL A 133 18.76 -3.76 6.77
CA VAL A 133 20.23 -3.77 6.75
C VAL A 133 20.77 -2.79 7.81
N LYS A 134 20.29 -1.55 7.82
CA LYS A 134 20.70 -0.52 8.81
C LYS A 134 20.41 -0.98 10.24
N ASN A 135 19.22 -1.53 10.50
CA ASN A 135 18.84 -1.98 11.84
C ASN A 135 19.62 -3.22 12.30
N ARG A 136 19.92 -4.14 11.38
CA ARG A 136 20.59 -5.41 11.72
C ARG A 136 22.09 -5.24 11.96
N PHE A 137 22.77 -4.50 11.08
CA PHE A 137 24.23 -4.38 11.12
C PHE A 137 24.70 -3.12 11.84
N LYS A 138 23.82 -2.11 12.01
CA LYS A 138 24.09 -0.86 12.75
C LYS A 138 25.39 -0.15 12.34
N CYS A 139 25.78 -0.29 11.07
CA CYS A 139 26.98 0.28 10.48
C CYS A 139 26.58 1.16 9.28
N GLU A 140 27.00 2.43 9.28
CA GLU A 140 26.61 3.39 8.25
C GLU A 140 27.24 3.05 6.89
N ASP A 141 28.50 2.64 6.86
CA ASP A 141 29.20 2.22 5.65
C ASP A 141 28.52 1.02 4.98
N VAL A 142 28.06 0.05 5.78
CA VAL A 142 27.28 -1.10 5.26
C VAL A 142 25.98 -0.62 4.60
N ALA A 143 25.28 0.34 5.20
CA ALA A 143 24.05 0.89 4.64
C ALA A 143 24.31 1.74 3.37
N ALA A 144 25.42 2.48 3.33
CA ALA A 144 25.84 3.28 2.18
C ALA A 144 26.23 2.37 1.00
N ILE A 145 27.07 1.36 1.24
CA ILE A 145 27.48 0.39 0.21
C ILE A 145 26.27 -0.39 -0.32
N PHE A 146 25.36 -0.82 0.55
CA PHE A 146 24.10 -1.43 0.12
C PHE A 146 23.32 -0.50 -0.81
N THR A 147 23.17 0.78 -0.44
CA THR A 147 22.44 1.77 -1.25
C THR A 147 23.10 1.96 -2.62
N MET A 148 24.43 2.06 -2.69
CA MET A 148 25.15 2.13 -3.96
C MET A 148 24.93 0.88 -4.82
N ALA A 149 25.19 -0.30 -4.27
CA ALA A 149 25.02 -1.58 -4.97
C ALA A 149 23.58 -1.74 -5.51
N THR A 150 22.57 -1.35 -4.74
CA THR A 150 21.18 -1.49 -5.16
C THR A 150 20.80 -0.66 -6.39
N ASN A 151 21.45 0.49 -6.59
CA ASN A 151 21.11 1.48 -7.61
C ASN A 151 22.00 1.42 -8.86
N CYS A 152 23.05 0.60 -8.84
CA CYS A 152 23.93 0.41 -9.99
C CYS A 152 23.16 -0.01 -11.25
N TYR A 153 23.58 0.55 -12.39
CA TYR A 153 23.10 0.14 -13.71
C TYR A 153 23.94 -1.00 -14.29
N LYS A 154 25.24 -1.01 -14.02
CA LYS A 154 26.18 -2.02 -14.54
C LYS A 154 26.46 -3.10 -13.51
N VAL A 155 26.60 -4.34 -13.98
CA VAL A 155 26.97 -5.49 -13.15
C VAL A 155 28.36 -5.32 -12.54
N THR A 156 29.29 -4.72 -13.29
CA THR A 156 30.66 -4.46 -12.83
C THR A 156 30.71 -3.52 -11.62
N ASP A 157 29.91 -2.44 -11.63
CA ASP A 157 29.81 -1.51 -10.50
C ASP A 157 29.17 -2.19 -9.28
N PHE A 158 28.14 -3.01 -9.51
CA PHE A 158 27.52 -3.81 -8.47
C PHE A 158 28.53 -4.76 -7.82
N ASP A 159 29.30 -5.50 -8.62
CA ASP A 159 30.30 -6.45 -8.12
C ASP A 159 31.41 -5.75 -7.34
N ARG A 160 31.85 -4.57 -7.77
CA ARG A 160 32.79 -3.72 -7.03
C ARG A 160 32.27 -3.39 -5.63
N HIS A 161 31.03 -2.91 -5.51
CA HIS A 161 30.44 -2.58 -4.22
C HIS A 161 30.19 -3.81 -3.35
N MET A 162 29.79 -4.95 -3.94
CA MET A 162 29.61 -6.18 -3.19
C MET A 162 30.94 -6.75 -2.69
N ASN A 163 32.04 -6.58 -3.43
CA ASN A 163 33.38 -6.91 -2.95
C ASN A 163 33.81 -6.00 -1.81
N GLN A 164 33.57 -4.69 -1.89
CA GLN A 164 33.80 -3.75 -0.77
C GLN A 164 33.01 -4.19 0.48
N LEU A 165 31.73 -4.54 0.31
CA LEU A 165 30.90 -5.01 1.40
C LEU A 165 31.41 -6.31 2.02
N LYS A 166 31.92 -7.24 1.19
CA LYS A 166 32.47 -8.51 1.65
C LYS A 166 33.68 -8.31 2.56
N GLN A 167 34.55 -7.34 2.23
CA GLN A 167 35.73 -7.00 3.04
C GLN A 167 35.35 -6.28 4.33
N LEU A 168 34.38 -5.35 4.26
CA LEU A 168 33.93 -4.59 5.42
C LEU A 168 33.11 -5.44 6.40
N CYS A 169 32.15 -6.21 5.89
CA CYS A 169 31.20 -6.98 6.69
C CYS A 169 30.73 -8.23 5.92
N LYS A 170 31.51 -9.30 6.04
CA LYS A 170 31.20 -10.61 5.46
C LYS A 170 29.78 -11.12 5.80
N PRO A 171 29.27 -11.00 7.04
CA PRO A 171 27.90 -11.41 7.36
C PRO A 171 26.82 -10.62 6.60
N ALA A 172 27.03 -9.33 6.34
CA ALA A 172 26.10 -8.51 5.55
C ALA A 172 26.08 -8.95 4.08
N TYR A 173 27.27 -9.18 3.51
CA TYR A 173 27.41 -9.75 2.18
C TYR A 173 26.67 -11.08 2.05
N ASP A 174 26.92 -12.04 2.95
CA ASP A 174 26.32 -13.38 2.88
C ASP A 174 24.80 -13.33 3.02
N SER A 175 24.28 -12.48 3.91
CA SER A 175 22.85 -12.30 4.06
C SER A 175 22.19 -11.72 2.80
N LEU A 176 22.83 -10.78 2.12
CA LEU A 176 22.28 -10.12 0.93
C LEU A 176 22.36 -11.02 -0.31
N MET A 177 23.45 -11.78 -0.46
CA MET A 177 23.59 -12.76 -1.54
C MET A 177 22.57 -13.90 -1.40
N ARG A 178 22.31 -14.36 -0.17
CA ARG A 178 21.29 -15.39 0.10
C ARG A 178 19.86 -14.93 -0.25
N LEU A 179 19.58 -13.63 -0.17
CA LEU A 179 18.27 -13.08 -0.57
C LEU A 179 18.03 -13.15 -2.08
N GLY A 180 19.09 -13.30 -2.88
CA GLY A 180 19.04 -13.26 -4.33
C GLY A 180 19.17 -11.83 -4.86
N PRO A 181 20.33 -11.42 -5.40
CA PRO A 181 20.53 -10.06 -5.92
C PRO A 181 19.57 -9.69 -7.06
N GLU A 182 19.08 -10.67 -7.82
CA GLU A 182 18.05 -10.52 -8.84
C GLU A 182 16.74 -9.93 -8.31
N ARG A 183 16.51 -10.05 -6.99
CA ARG A 183 15.31 -9.55 -6.31
C ARG A 183 15.48 -8.17 -5.70
N TRP A 184 16.67 -7.60 -5.57
CA TRP A 184 16.86 -6.28 -4.92
C TRP A 184 17.83 -5.34 -5.66
N ALA A 185 18.82 -5.87 -6.37
CA ALA A 185 19.75 -5.05 -7.15
C ALA A 185 19.20 -4.75 -8.53
N ARG A 186 19.30 -3.49 -8.99
CA ARG A 186 18.88 -3.08 -10.34
C ARG A 186 19.71 -3.78 -11.42
N ALA A 187 21.03 -3.71 -11.32
CA ALA A 187 21.95 -4.30 -12.31
C ALA A 187 21.80 -5.83 -12.50
N ARG A 188 21.27 -6.54 -11.51
CA ARG A 188 21.11 -8.01 -11.54
C ARG A 188 19.67 -8.46 -11.81
N SER A 189 18.72 -7.54 -11.91
CA SER A 189 17.32 -7.91 -12.04
C SER A 189 16.99 -8.37 -13.47
N PRO A 190 16.23 -9.47 -13.64
CA PRO A 190 15.79 -9.93 -14.95
C PRO A 190 14.72 -9.01 -15.57
N VAL A 191 14.14 -8.10 -14.77
CA VAL A 191 13.16 -7.12 -15.22
C VAL A 191 13.71 -5.71 -15.01
N LYS A 192 13.34 -4.78 -15.90
CA LYS A 192 13.81 -3.39 -15.80
C LYS A 192 13.19 -2.69 -14.59
N ARG A 193 13.99 -2.41 -13.57
CA ARG A 193 13.57 -1.76 -12.32
C ARG A 193 13.79 -0.24 -12.36
N TYR A 194 12.71 0.49 -12.60
CA TYR A 194 12.71 1.95 -12.68
C TYR A 194 11.85 2.56 -11.57
N LYS A 195 12.32 3.65 -10.95
CA LYS A 195 11.68 4.62 -10.02
C LYS A 195 10.81 4.11 -8.84
N LEU A 196 10.06 3.00 -8.95
CA LEU A 196 9.30 2.33 -7.88
C LEU A 196 10.22 1.48 -6.98
N MET A 197 11.28 2.10 -6.45
CA MET A 197 12.23 1.44 -5.53
C MET A 197 11.83 1.64 -4.06
N THR A 198 10.81 2.45 -3.80
CA THR A 198 10.37 2.90 -2.48
C THR A 198 8.89 2.59 -2.27
N SER A 199 8.49 2.30 -1.04
CA SER A 199 7.09 2.13 -0.62
C SER A 199 6.37 3.46 -0.37
N ASN A 200 6.85 4.56 -0.96
CA ASN A 200 6.37 5.89 -0.60
C ASN A 200 4.88 6.07 -0.91
N THR A 201 4.45 5.67 -2.11
CA THR A 201 3.04 5.75 -2.53
C THR A 201 2.12 4.99 -1.57
N ALA A 202 2.50 3.78 -1.18
CA ALA A 202 1.77 2.97 -0.21
C ALA A 202 1.61 3.67 1.15
N LYS A 203 2.72 4.21 1.65
CA LYS A 203 2.75 4.92 2.92
C LYS A 203 1.93 6.20 2.88
N CYS A 204 1.99 6.94 1.77
CA CYS A 204 1.19 8.13 1.55
C CYS A 204 -0.30 7.77 1.64
N ILE A 205 -0.75 6.76 0.90
CA ILE A 205 -2.16 6.34 0.95
C ILE A 205 -2.54 5.84 2.35
N ASN A 206 -1.72 4.99 2.98
CA ASN A 206 -1.97 4.52 4.35
C ASN A 206 -2.03 5.65 5.39
N SER A 207 -1.28 6.73 5.15
CA SER A 207 -1.28 7.95 5.96
C SER A 207 -2.59 8.71 5.76
N CYS A 208 -3.03 8.92 4.51
CA CYS A 208 -4.32 9.51 4.18
C CYS A 208 -5.47 8.72 4.84
N LEU A 209 -5.38 7.39 4.84
CA LEU A 209 -6.41 6.50 5.40
C LEU A 209 -6.24 6.22 6.91
N ARG A 210 -5.37 6.93 7.63
CA ARG A 210 -5.09 6.64 9.06
C ARG A 210 -6.34 6.71 9.94
N HIS A 211 -7.23 7.67 9.69
CA HIS A 211 -8.47 7.85 10.46
C HIS A 211 -9.59 6.98 9.89
N ALA A 212 -9.76 6.94 8.56
CA ALA A 212 -10.77 6.14 7.87
C ALA A 212 -10.70 4.65 8.27
N ARG A 213 -9.51 4.10 8.52
CA ARG A 213 -9.33 2.71 8.98
C ARG A 213 -9.92 2.38 10.34
N LYS A 214 -10.33 3.39 11.12
CA LYS A 214 -11.02 3.21 12.40
C LYS A 214 -12.54 3.23 12.24
N MET A 215 -13.04 3.62 11.07
CA MET A 215 -14.45 3.83 10.78
C MET A 215 -15.11 2.55 10.25
N PRO A 216 -16.46 2.49 10.19
CA PRO A 216 -17.18 1.44 9.48
C PRO A 216 -16.71 1.30 8.03
N ILE A 217 -16.88 0.10 7.46
CA ILE A 217 -16.28 -0.24 6.17
C ILE A 217 -16.85 0.59 5.02
N THR A 218 -18.13 0.96 5.07
CA THR A 218 -18.78 1.88 4.10
C THR A 218 -18.10 3.24 4.08
N VAL A 219 -17.84 3.83 5.24
CA VAL A 219 -17.13 5.11 5.38
C VAL A 219 -15.70 5.01 4.85
N LEU A 220 -15.01 3.87 5.11
CA LEU A 220 -13.67 3.64 4.58
C LEU A 220 -13.68 3.61 3.04
N ILE A 221 -14.61 2.87 2.43
CA ILE A 221 -14.71 2.79 0.97
C ILE A 221 -15.04 4.16 0.37
N GLU A 222 -16.01 4.88 0.94
CA GLU A 222 -16.35 6.23 0.50
C GLU A 222 -15.17 7.19 0.59
N CYS A 223 -14.38 7.11 1.65
CA CYS A 223 -13.16 7.91 1.79
C CYS A 223 -12.13 7.56 0.72
N VAL A 224 -11.91 6.28 0.41
CA VAL A 224 -10.99 5.85 -0.66
C VAL A 224 -11.50 6.30 -2.02
N ARG A 225 -12.79 6.11 -2.32
CA ARG A 225 -13.44 6.52 -3.56
C ARG A 225 -13.30 8.02 -3.78
N GLY A 226 -13.72 8.84 -2.82
CA GLY A 226 -13.66 10.29 -2.90
C GLY A 226 -12.23 10.81 -3.06
N MET A 227 -11.27 10.25 -2.29
CA MET A 227 -9.85 10.61 -2.42
C MET A 227 -9.31 10.34 -3.83
N LEU A 228 -9.58 9.16 -4.39
CA LEU A 228 -9.10 8.80 -5.73
C LEU A 228 -9.77 9.64 -6.82
N GLN A 229 -11.07 9.90 -6.70
CA GLN A 229 -11.80 10.74 -7.65
C GLN A 229 -11.28 12.18 -7.66
N CYS A 230 -11.04 12.79 -6.50
CA CYS A 230 -10.42 14.12 -6.43
C CYS A 230 -9.04 14.12 -7.12
N TRP A 231 -8.21 13.11 -6.84
CA TRP A 231 -6.89 13.03 -7.47
C TRP A 231 -6.96 12.86 -9.00
N PHE A 232 -7.91 12.06 -9.51
CA PHE A 232 -8.10 11.93 -10.95
C PHE A 232 -8.59 13.23 -11.57
N HIS A 233 -9.53 13.91 -10.91
CA HIS A 233 -10.03 15.21 -11.36
C HIS A 233 -8.91 16.26 -11.41
N ASP A 234 -8.13 16.40 -10.33
CA ASP A 234 -7.01 17.35 -10.27
C ASP A 234 -5.96 17.07 -11.35
N ARG A 235 -5.59 15.80 -11.54
CA ARG A 235 -4.62 15.40 -12.58
C ARG A 235 -5.15 15.63 -13.98
N HIS A 236 -6.44 15.39 -14.21
CA HIS A 236 -7.07 15.67 -15.50
C HIS A 236 -7.03 17.18 -15.80
N ASN A 237 -7.38 18.02 -14.84
CA ASN A 237 -7.34 19.48 -15.00
C ASN A 237 -5.91 19.99 -15.25
N GLU A 238 -4.92 19.45 -14.54
CA GLU A 238 -3.51 19.77 -14.81
C GLU A 238 -3.09 19.37 -16.21
N ALA A 239 -3.49 18.18 -16.68
CA ALA A 239 -3.16 17.71 -18.02
C ALA A 239 -3.74 18.62 -19.11
N LEU A 240 -4.96 19.13 -18.92
CA LEU A 240 -5.57 20.10 -19.84
C LEU A 240 -4.83 21.44 -19.90
N ASN A 241 -4.15 21.82 -18.82
CA ASN A 241 -3.37 23.06 -18.74
C ASN A 241 -1.94 22.92 -19.28
N LEU A 242 -1.50 21.71 -19.66
CA LEU A 242 -0.20 21.50 -20.27
C LEU A 242 -0.22 21.92 -21.74
N THR A 243 0.46 23.01 -22.05
CA THR A 243 0.58 23.55 -23.43
C THR A 243 1.81 23.03 -24.18
N MET A 244 2.69 22.29 -23.51
CA MET A 244 3.91 21.77 -24.13
C MET A 244 3.62 20.51 -24.94
N PRO A 245 3.91 20.48 -26.25
CA PRO A 245 3.84 19.25 -27.03
C PRO A 245 4.84 18.25 -26.46
N LEU A 246 4.41 16.99 -26.32
CA LEU A 246 5.31 15.88 -26.00
C LEU A 246 6.34 15.77 -27.13
N SER A 247 7.57 16.21 -26.86
CA SER A 247 8.71 15.87 -27.69
C SER A 247 8.93 14.36 -27.60
N LEU A 248 8.42 13.63 -28.59
CA LEU A 248 8.68 12.20 -28.78
C LEU A 248 10.14 11.96 -29.14
#